data_AF-A0A1Y2FI25-F1
#
_entry.id   AF-A0A1Y2FI25-F1
#
_cell.length_a   1.000
_cell.length_b   1.000
_cell.length_c   1.000
_cell.angle_alpha   90.00
_cell.angle_beta   90.00
_cell.angle_gamma   90.00
#
_symmetry.space_group_name_H-M   'P 1'
#
loop_
_entity.id
_entity.type
_entity.pdbx_description
1 polymer ?
#
loop_
_entity_poly.entity_id
_entity_poly.type
_entity_poly.pdbx_seq_one_letter_code
_entity_poly.pdbx_strand_id
1 'polypeptide(L)'
;MPNKAGIDFSSGTYQGKNANNVYQGYNGVVHNPQTSAGAKAHASEMMSSFQDAARNTSAGYNGVVHNPQTSSEAKYNASNSLNNLPKW
;
A
#
# COMPACT_ATOMS: atom_id res chain seq x y z
N MET A 1 -11.64 2.81 5.71
CA MET A 1 -11.94 3.12 4.29
C MET A 1 -10.82 2.52 3.46
N PRO A 2 -11.08 1.54 2.58
CA PRO A 2 -10.07 1.09 1.64
C PRO A 2 -9.69 2.27 0.73
N ASN A 3 -8.39 2.45 0.50
CA ASN A 3 -7.89 3.40 -0.50
C ASN A 3 -8.38 3.00 -1.91
N LYS A 4 -8.10 3.86 -2.90
CA LYS A 4 -8.42 3.62 -4.33
C LYS A 4 -7.95 2.26 -4.86
N ALA A 5 -6.94 1.64 -4.25
CA ALA A 5 -6.41 0.33 -4.63
C ALA A 5 -7.03 -0.84 -3.84
N GLY A 6 -8.03 -0.63 -2.99
CA GLY A 6 -8.66 -1.71 -2.22
C GLY A 6 -7.77 -2.34 -1.14
N ILE A 7 -6.65 -1.70 -0.79
CA ILE A 7 -5.71 -2.22 0.22
C ILE A 7 -6.21 -1.81 1.60
N ASP A 8 -6.37 -2.78 2.49
CA ASP A 8 -6.55 -2.56 3.91
C ASP A 8 -5.18 -2.50 4.59
N PHE A 9 -4.69 -1.29 4.84
CA PHE A 9 -3.42 -1.08 5.52
C PHE A 9 -3.47 -1.32 7.03
N SER A 10 -4.65 -1.49 7.63
CA SER A 10 -4.74 -1.88 9.04
C SER A 10 -4.36 -3.35 9.24
N SER A 11 -4.72 -4.20 8.28
CA SER A 11 -4.41 -5.63 8.26
C SER A 11 -3.28 -5.99 7.29
N GLY A 12 -2.83 -5.07 6.44
CA GLY A 12 -1.84 -5.32 5.39
C GLY A 12 -2.36 -6.23 4.27
N THR A 13 -3.68 -6.25 4.05
CA THR A 13 -4.31 -7.18 3.10
C THR A 13 -4.92 -6.48 1.88
N TYR A 14 -4.94 -7.18 0.74
CA TYR A 14 -5.63 -6.81 -0.49
C TYR A 14 -6.49 -8.00 -0.92
N GLN A 15 -7.80 -7.79 -1.04
CA GLN A 15 -8.78 -8.86 -1.34
C GLN A 15 -8.62 -10.09 -0.42
N GLY A 16 -8.36 -9.86 0.88
CA GLY A 16 -8.14 -10.92 1.87
C GLY A 16 -6.81 -11.66 1.75
N LYS A 17 -5.91 -11.25 0.85
CA LYS A 17 -4.55 -11.80 0.70
C LYS A 17 -3.53 -10.82 1.25
N ASN A 18 -2.35 -11.31 1.64
CA ASN A 18 -1.25 -10.43 2.03
C ASN A 18 -0.87 -9.51 0.85
N ALA A 19 -0.98 -8.19 1.04
CA ALA A 19 -0.76 -7.21 -0.02
C ALA A 19 0.67 -7.30 -0.60
N ASN A 20 1.65 -7.72 0.21
CA ASN A 20 3.04 -7.84 -0.22
C ASN A 20 3.27 -8.98 -1.19
N ASN A 21 2.70 -10.12 -0.87
CA ASN A 21 2.74 -11.25 -1.77
C ASN A 21 2.03 -10.94 -3.10
N VAL A 22 0.94 -10.17 -3.06
CA VAL A 22 0.23 -9.76 -4.27
C VAL A 22 1.07 -8.80 -5.12
N TYR A 23 1.66 -7.77 -4.52
CA TYR A 23 2.55 -6.83 -5.22
C TYR A 23 3.72 -7.56 -5.88
N GLN A 24 4.36 -8.47 -5.15
CA GLN A 24 5.47 -9.27 -5.67
C GLN A 24 5.04 -10.22 -6.79
N GLY A 25 3.79 -10.73 -6.73
CA GLY A 25 3.20 -11.49 -7.82
C GLY A 25 3.10 -10.66 -9.12
N TYR A 26 2.60 -9.43 -9.04
CA TYR A 26 2.57 -8.52 -10.18
C TYR A 26 3.98 -8.17 -10.67
N ASN A 27 4.93 -7.95 -9.76
CA ASN A 27 6.32 -7.72 -10.12
C ASN A 27 6.93 -8.89 -10.92
N GLY A 28 6.59 -10.13 -10.56
CA GLY A 28 6.96 -11.32 -11.32
C GLY A 28 6.36 -11.34 -12.73
N VAL A 29 5.08 -10.95 -12.88
CA VAL A 29 4.39 -10.85 -14.18
C VAL A 29 5.08 -9.83 -15.09
N VAL A 30 5.46 -8.67 -14.57
CA VAL A 30 6.16 -7.61 -15.34
C VAL A 30 7.49 -8.12 -15.91
N HIS A 31 8.26 -8.85 -15.12
CA HIS A 31 9.60 -9.30 -15.49
C HIS A 31 9.63 -10.63 -16.25
N ASN A 32 8.53 -11.38 -16.27
CA ASN A 32 8.49 -12.67 -16.95
C ASN A 32 8.48 -12.50 -18.49
N PRO A 33 9.48 -13.02 -19.23
CA PRO A 33 9.53 -12.92 -20.69
C PRO A 33 8.38 -13.66 -21.39
N GLN A 34 7.78 -14.66 -20.75
CA GLN A 34 6.67 -15.46 -21.31
C GLN A 34 5.30 -14.79 -21.13
N THR A 35 5.22 -13.68 -20.41
CA THR A 35 3.98 -12.96 -20.17
C THR A 35 3.66 -12.02 -21.33
N SER A 36 2.38 -11.96 -21.72
CA SER A 36 1.91 -11.07 -22.78
C SER A 36 2.06 -9.59 -22.42
N ALA A 37 2.19 -8.73 -23.43
CA ALA A 37 2.32 -7.28 -23.24
C ALA A 37 1.14 -6.68 -22.45
N GLY A 38 -0.09 -7.12 -22.72
CA GLY A 38 -1.28 -6.66 -22.00
C GLY A 38 -1.27 -7.04 -20.52
N ALA A 39 -0.82 -8.26 -20.19
CA ALA A 39 -0.70 -8.69 -18.79
C ALA A 39 0.39 -7.92 -18.04
N LYS A 40 1.52 -7.60 -18.70
CA LYS A 40 2.57 -6.74 -18.12
C LYS A 40 2.10 -5.32 -17.87
N ALA A 41 1.36 -4.74 -18.81
CA ALA A 41 0.79 -3.41 -18.65
C ALA A 41 -0.16 -3.36 -17.44
N HIS A 42 -1.10 -4.30 -17.36
CA HIS A 42 -2.01 -4.40 -16.23
C HIS A 42 -1.28 -4.61 -14.90
N ALA A 43 -0.28 -5.50 -14.85
CA ALA A 43 0.52 -5.70 -13.64
C ALA A 43 1.26 -4.43 -13.20
N SER A 44 1.78 -3.65 -14.15
CA SER A 44 2.45 -2.38 -13.87
C SER A 44 1.47 -1.32 -13.33
N GLU A 45 0.27 -1.23 -13.90
CA GLU A 45 -0.80 -0.35 -13.41
C GLU A 45 -1.22 -0.70 -11.97
N MET A 46 -1.35 -2.00 -11.68
CA MET A 46 -1.67 -2.48 -10.34
C MET A 46 -0.54 -2.14 -9.36
N MET A 47 0.73 -2.37 -9.72
CA MET A 47 1.86 -1.98 -8.89
C MET A 47 1.88 -0.48 -8.60
N SER A 48 1.64 0.37 -9.60
CA SER A 48 1.53 1.82 -9.41
C SER A 48 0.39 2.18 -8.45
N SER A 49 -0.77 1.52 -8.60
CA SER A 49 -1.92 1.73 -7.72
C SER A 49 -1.60 1.37 -6.26
N PHE A 50 -0.83 0.30 -6.04
CA PHE A 50 -0.36 -0.09 -4.69
C PHE A 50 0.57 0.95 -4.08
N GLN A 51 1.51 1.48 -4.86
CA GLN A 51 2.42 2.54 -4.40
C GLN A 51 1.67 3.82 -4.06
N ASP A 52 0.72 4.24 -4.91
CA ASP A 52 -0.06 5.45 -4.66
C ASP A 52 -0.99 5.30 -3.46
N ALA A 53 -1.57 4.12 -3.26
CA ALA A 53 -2.30 3.81 -2.04
C ALA A 53 -1.42 3.94 -0.79
N ALA A 54 -0.21 3.38 -0.82
CA ALA A 54 0.72 3.46 0.31
C ALA A 54 1.14 4.91 0.60
N ARG A 55 1.39 5.73 -0.43
CA ARG A 55 1.72 7.16 -0.30
C ARG A 55 0.58 7.97 0.29
N ASN A 56 -0.65 7.76 -0.18
CA ASN A 56 -1.80 8.48 0.35
C ASN A 56 -2.06 8.14 1.82
N THR A 57 -1.94 6.86 2.17
CA THR A 57 -2.08 6.42 3.57
C THR A 57 -0.98 6.96 4.46
N SER A 58 0.28 6.95 4.01
CA SER A 58 1.39 7.52 4.77
C SER A 58 1.21 9.02 4.99
N ALA A 59 0.72 9.77 4.00
CA ALA A 59 0.39 11.18 4.14
C ALA A 59 -0.68 11.42 5.22
N GLY A 60 -1.73 10.59 5.24
CA GLY A 60 -2.78 10.66 6.27
C GLY A 60 -2.24 10.44 7.69
N TYR A 61 -1.44 9.39 7.89
CA TYR A 61 -0.81 9.14 9.19
C TYR A 61 0.17 10.23 9.59
N ASN A 62 0.96 10.75 8.65
CA ASN A 62 1.85 11.88 8.91
C ASN A 62 1.07 13.14 9.37
N GLY A 63 -0.10 13.39 8.81
CA GLY A 63 -0.99 14.46 9.28
C GLY A 63 -1.41 14.27 10.74
N VAL A 64 -1.75 13.06 11.14
CA VAL A 64 -2.08 12.71 12.54
C VAL A 64 -0.89 12.95 13.47
N VAL A 65 0.29 12.48 13.08
CA VAL A 65 1.53 12.60 13.88
C VAL A 65 1.87 14.08 14.15
N HIS A 66 1.75 14.94 13.15
CA HIS A 66 2.14 16.35 13.25
C HIS A 66 1.04 17.28 13.78
N ASN A 67 -0.21 16.83 13.82
CA ASN A 67 -1.31 17.66 14.29
C ASN A 67 -1.20 17.93 15.81
N PRO A 68 -1.04 19.19 16.26
CA PRO A 68 -0.96 19.50 17.68
C PRO A 68 -2.23 19.16 18.46
N GLN A 69 -3.39 19.09 17.79
CA GLN A 69 -4.69 18.78 18.40
C GLN A 69 -4.91 17.26 18.58
N THR A 70 -4.01 16.42 18.08
CA THR A 70 -4.14 14.96 18.22
C THR A 70 -3.46 14.46 19.49
N SER A 71 -4.10 13.52 20.19
CA SER A 71 -3.58 12.92 21.42
C SER A 71 -2.27 12.16 21.18
N SER A 72 -1.45 12.04 22.22
CA SER A 72 -0.18 11.30 22.17
C SER A 72 -0.38 9.84 21.77
N GLU A 73 -1.45 9.20 22.25
CA GLU A 73 -1.80 7.82 21.91
C GLU A 73 -2.12 7.66 20.42
N ALA A 74 -2.90 8.58 19.84
CA ALA A 74 -3.22 8.56 18.42
C ALA A 74 -1.97 8.82 17.54
N LYS A 75 -1.06 9.70 17.98
CA LYS A 75 0.23 9.93 17.31
C LYS A 75 1.14 8.71 17.35
N TYR A 76 1.18 8.01 18.49
CA TYR A 76 1.94 6.77 18.64
C TYR A 76 1.42 5.70 17.69
N ASN A 77 0.10 5.48 17.67
CA ASN A 77 -0.53 4.51 16.78
C ASN A 77 -0.31 4.87 15.30
N ALA A 78 -0.44 6.14 14.92
CA ALA A 78 -0.16 6.59 13.56
C ALA A 78 1.31 6.37 13.16
N SER A 79 2.25 6.64 14.05
CA SER A 79 3.68 6.37 13.83
C SER A 79 3.94 4.87 13.66
N ASN A 80 3.31 4.03 14.47
CA ASN A 80 3.43 2.59 14.36
C ASN A 80 2.84 2.07 13.05
N SER A 81 1.66 2.57 12.63
CA SER A 81 1.09 2.24 11.32
C SER A 81 2.00 2.68 10.18
N LEU A 82 2.62 3.86 10.26
CA LEU A 82 3.57 4.35 9.26
C LEU A 82 4.77 3.41 9.09
N ASN A 83 5.31 2.90 10.20
CA ASN A 83 6.45 1.96 10.18
C ASN A 83 6.07 0.59 9.62
N ASN A 84 4.81 0.17 9.79
CA ASN A 84 4.29 -1.10 9.30
C ASN A 84 3.72 -1.01 7.88
N LEU A 85 3.71 0.17 7.26
CA LEU A 85 3.32 0.28 5.86
C LEU A 85 4.25 -0.55 4.99
N PRO A 86 3.71 -1.31 4.03
CA PRO A 86 4.54 -2.03 3.08
C PRO A 86 5.48 -1.09 2.33
N LYS A 87 6.73 -1.53 2.16
CA LYS A 87 7.76 -0.85 1.37
C LYS A 87 7.90 -1.60 0.06
N TRP A 88 7.44 -0.96 -1.01
CA TRP A 88 7.40 -1.48 -2.38
C TRP A 88 8.51 -0.92 -3.24
#